data_AF-A0AAU0X9N5-F1
#
_entry.id   AF-A0AAU0X9N5-F1
#
_cell.length_a   1.000
_cell.length_b   1.000
_cell.length_c   1.000
_cell.angle_alpha   90.00
_cell.angle_beta   90.00
_cell.angle_gamma   90.00
#
_symmetry.space_group_name_H-M   'P 1'
#
loop_
_entity.id
_entity.type
_entity.pdbx_description
1 polymer ?
#
loop_
_entity_poly.entity_id
_entity_poly.type
_entity_poly.pdbx_seq_one_letter_code
_entity_poly.pdbx_strand_id
1 'polypeptide(L)'
;MTQDIIALTPKMPDPAALLAALHAGGPDLTLTTTDDDAVIHLCTTAGRPLVSVEAPVLVHTAGEAERLLGHQLAAPETPFWWTELRASSAVPEAEPLAASVAARLTMLLGGTTWPRSTNATAVVDTAQTPPADITPTPSAAGALPIVDALTDSTAVVIADRPVLALTTWLADALRITTSANRALHIVTPPHVRLTLPLRTALGGAPNRWVIQHPEVGYYDGLSGAQLTWREGTFTPTGDGKLATAFTNGTEPTDEHQLTVSFRTVHAPDADLTLGTALETAWRHLVGTPPAGWGTAEPINLPWSTRQLTDLARDRAPEPTHTLAIGTPDRPAIATHRTTRTTTGITEDVTLTVGYGAGDSVPLDAIEPLAAELVDTHNLSTMFTTLRAASSDLTVPPLLTAPPLPVTFTLGATDVRSIGLAYARRPPLAIKPVQLGTAAAPSLHYPLGDGTSADAWATLRTLTEYLKSRTSAAGLR
;
A
#
# COMPACT_ATOMS: atom_id res chain seq x y z
N MET A 1 15.17 -11.34 13.27
CA MET A 1 14.91 -10.05 12.60
C MET A 1 13.42 -9.80 12.48
N THR A 2 12.58 -10.84 12.53
CA THR A 2 11.12 -10.72 12.65
C THR A 2 10.70 -10.01 13.93
N GLN A 3 10.26 -8.77 13.78
CA GLN A 3 9.64 -8.00 14.84
C GLN A 3 8.13 -8.21 14.90
N ASP A 4 7.50 -8.67 13.81
CA ASP A 4 6.05 -8.78 13.72
C ASP A 4 5.60 -10.25 13.85
N ILE A 5 4.65 -10.50 14.74
CA ILE A 5 4.04 -11.81 14.97
C ILE A 5 2.54 -11.65 14.89
N ILE A 6 1.88 -12.50 14.12
CA ILE A 6 0.46 -12.39 13.84
C ILE A 6 -0.25 -13.63 14.35
N ALA A 7 -1.27 -13.43 15.18
CA ALA A 7 -2.19 -14.47 15.58
C ALA A 7 -3.45 -14.41 14.69
N LEU A 8 -3.73 -15.51 14.00
CA LEU A 8 -4.97 -15.71 13.23
C LEU A 8 -5.87 -16.63 14.02
N THR A 9 -7.00 -16.13 14.51
CA THR A 9 -7.89 -16.86 15.41
C THR A 9 -9.34 -16.90 14.87
N PRO A 10 -10.06 -18.03 14.95
CA PRO A 10 -11.45 -18.11 14.47
C PRO A 10 -12.45 -17.42 15.41
N LYS A 11 -12.03 -17.05 16.62
CA LYS A 11 -12.87 -16.41 17.65
C LYS A 11 -12.28 -15.05 18.02
N MET A 12 -13.13 -14.11 18.39
CA MET A 12 -12.70 -12.78 18.81
C MET A 12 -11.79 -12.88 20.04
N PRO A 13 -10.59 -12.26 20.00
CA PRO A 13 -9.79 -12.06 21.20
C PRO A 13 -10.47 -11.03 22.10
N ASP A 14 -11.28 -11.52 23.03
CA ASP A 14 -11.90 -10.65 24.05
C ASP A 14 -10.85 -10.15 25.06
N PRO A 15 -11.17 -9.12 25.87
CA PRO A 15 -10.22 -8.59 26.85
C PRO A 15 -9.68 -9.64 27.82
N ALA A 16 -10.45 -10.68 28.16
CA ALA A 16 -10.00 -11.73 29.08
C ALA A 16 -8.96 -12.66 28.43
N ALA A 17 -9.19 -13.07 27.18
CA ALA A 17 -8.24 -13.85 26.39
C ALA A 17 -6.94 -13.06 26.12
N LEU A 18 -7.06 -11.77 25.80
CA LEU A 18 -5.91 -10.88 25.66
C LEU A 18 -5.11 -10.78 26.97
N LEU A 19 -5.76 -10.47 28.09
CA LEU A 19 -5.08 -10.41 29.38
C LEU A 19 -4.40 -11.74 29.74
N ALA A 20 -5.09 -12.87 29.57
CA ALA A 20 -4.52 -14.20 29.84
C ALA A 20 -3.30 -14.51 28.98
N ALA A 21 -3.30 -14.09 27.71
CA ALA A 21 -2.15 -14.23 26.83
C ALA A 21 -0.99 -13.31 27.22
N LEU A 22 -1.27 -12.05 27.56
CA LEU A 22 -0.29 -11.04 27.96
C LEU A 22 0.46 -11.41 29.25
N HIS A 23 -0.09 -12.29 30.10
CA HIS A 23 0.63 -12.92 31.22
C HIS A 23 1.82 -13.80 30.77
N ALA A 24 2.15 -13.84 29.48
CA ALA A 24 3.37 -14.43 28.93
C ALA A 24 4.65 -13.87 29.55
N GLY A 25 4.67 -12.59 29.93
CA GLY A 25 5.86 -11.96 30.51
C GLY A 25 5.93 -11.98 32.04
N GLY A 26 5.03 -12.72 32.70
CA GLY A 26 4.97 -12.78 34.17
C GLY A 26 4.29 -11.57 34.82
N PRO A 27 4.24 -11.54 36.16
CA PRO A 27 3.48 -10.53 36.93
C PRO A 27 4.15 -9.15 37.01
N ASP A 28 5.44 -9.05 36.69
CA ASP A 28 6.24 -7.83 36.91
C ASP A 28 6.13 -6.81 35.74
N LEU A 29 5.48 -7.20 34.65
CA LEU A 29 5.21 -6.34 33.51
C LEU A 29 3.96 -5.48 33.71
N THR A 30 3.99 -4.30 33.12
CA THR A 30 2.90 -3.33 33.17
C THR A 30 2.22 -3.21 31.81
N LEU A 31 0.94 -2.83 31.82
CA LEU A 31 0.15 -2.58 30.62
C LEU A 31 -0.12 -1.09 30.49
N THR A 32 0.10 -0.55 29.29
CA THR A 32 -0.27 0.82 28.93
C THR A 32 -1.00 0.81 27.60
N THR A 33 -1.97 1.72 27.39
CA THR A 33 -2.70 1.84 26.13
C THR A 33 -2.37 3.15 25.41
N THR A 34 -2.39 3.14 24.08
CA THR A 34 -2.24 4.33 23.22
C THR A 34 -3.26 4.31 22.08
N ASP A 35 -3.36 5.43 21.34
CA ASP A 35 -4.20 5.59 20.14
C ASP A 35 -5.69 5.25 20.37
N ASP A 36 -6.36 6.02 21.25
CA ASP A 36 -7.76 5.78 21.64
C ASP A 36 -8.04 4.32 22.06
N ASP A 37 -7.09 3.73 22.80
CA ASP A 37 -7.08 2.34 23.28
C ASP A 37 -6.99 1.27 22.17
N ALA A 38 -6.60 1.65 20.94
CA ALA A 38 -6.41 0.72 19.82
C ALA A 38 -5.12 -0.10 19.91
N VAL A 39 -4.14 0.32 20.72
CA VAL A 39 -2.86 -0.39 20.90
C VAL A 39 -2.57 -0.60 22.38
N ILE A 40 -2.25 -1.86 22.74
CA ILE A 40 -1.83 -2.26 24.08
C ILE A 40 -0.32 -2.50 24.08
N HIS A 41 0.40 -1.89 25.00
CA HIS A 41 1.83 -2.12 25.20
C HIS A 41 2.09 -2.93 26.46
N LEU A 42 2.88 -4.00 26.30
CA LEU A 42 3.53 -4.72 27.39
C LEU A 42 4.84 -4.03 27.71
N CYS A 43 4.96 -3.46 28.90
CA CYS A 43 6.08 -2.62 29.30
C CYS A 43 6.82 -3.20 30.51
N THR A 44 8.14 -2.99 30.58
CA THR A 44 8.89 -3.24 31.83
C THR A 44 8.38 -2.34 32.95
N THR A 45 8.72 -2.65 34.21
CA THR A 45 8.40 -1.79 35.36
C THR A 45 8.98 -0.37 35.23
N ALA A 46 10.05 -0.20 34.45
CA ALA A 46 10.62 1.11 34.13
C ALA A 46 9.87 1.87 33.02
N GLY A 47 8.75 1.34 32.52
CA GLY A 47 7.93 1.95 31.48
C GLY A 47 8.47 1.78 30.06
N ARG A 48 9.39 0.84 29.83
CA ARG A 48 9.94 0.58 28.49
C ARG A 48 9.05 -0.41 27.73
N PRO A 49 8.52 -0.08 26.53
CA PRO A 49 7.71 -1.02 25.75
C PRO A 49 8.55 -2.18 25.24
N LEU A 50 8.02 -3.40 25.40
CA LEU A 50 8.59 -4.65 24.93
C LEU A 50 7.78 -5.23 23.77
N VAL A 51 6.46 -5.26 23.91
CA VAL A 51 5.54 -5.79 22.89
C VAL A 51 4.36 -4.86 22.73
N SER A 52 4.04 -4.49 21.51
CA SER A 52 2.82 -3.78 21.14
C SER A 52 1.82 -4.78 20.56
N VAL A 53 0.55 -4.68 20.93
CA VAL A 53 -0.54 -5.51 20.40
C VAL A 53 -1.60 -4.60 19.82
N GLU A 54 -1.87 -4.73 18.53
CA GLU A 54 -2.91 -3.97 17.86
C GLU A 54 -4.30 -4.56 18.12
N ALA A 55 -5.31 -3.70 18.07
CA ALA A 55 -6.70 -4.08 18.11
C ALA A 55 -6.98 -5.19 17.07
N PRO A 56 -7.57 -6.34 17.49
CA PRO A 56 -7.90 -7.40 16.57
C PRO A 56 -8.83 -6.92 15.45
N VAL A 57 -8.51 -7.29 14.21
CA VAL A 57 -9.27 -6.95 13.02
C VAL A 57 -9.96 -8.19 12.47
N LEU A 58 -11.29 -8.14 12.25
CA LEU A 58 -12.03 -9.24 11.64
C LEU A 58 -11.89 -9.21 10.11
N VAL A 59 -11.19 -10.19 9.55
CA VAL A 59 -10.93 -10.32 8.11
C VAL A 59 -12.01 -11.17 7.45
N HIS A 60 -12.78 -10.55 6.55
CA HIS A 60 -13.80 -11.24 5.75
C HIS A 60 -13.28 -11.74 4.39
N THR A 61 -12.15 -11.19 3.91
CA THR A 61 -11.69 -11.39 2.54
C THR A 61 -10.86 -12.67 2.41
N ALA A 62 -11.30 -13.60 1.56
CA ALA A 62 -10.58 -14.84 1.30
C ALA A 62 -9.22 -14.57 0.65
N GLY A 63 -8.18 -15.30 1.08
CA GLY A 63 -6.83 -15.17 0.54
C GLY A 63 -5.98 -14.03 1.10
N GLU A 64 -6.54 -13.19 1.98
CA GLU A 64 -5.83 -12.02 2.48
C GLU A 64 -4.63 -12.39 3.37
N ALA A 65 -4.77 -13.46 4.15
CA ALA A 65 -3.65 -13.97 4.95
C ALA A 65 -2.52 -14.51 4.06
N GLU A 66 -2.86 -15.29 3.04
CA GLU A 66 -1.91 -15.86 2.10
C GLU A 66 -1.19 -14.77 1.31
N ARG A 67 -1.91 -13.71 0.91
CA ARG A 67 -1.36 -12.55 0.20
C ARG A 67 -0.30 -11.82 1.03
N LEU A 68 -0.52 -11.66 2.34
CA LEU A 68 0.36 -10.88 3.22
C LEU A 68 1.42 -11.70 3.98
N LEU A 69 1.16 -12.98 4.22
CA LEU A 69 2.01 -13.85 5.07
C LEU A 69 2.61 -15.02 4.28
N GLY A 70 2.20 -15.18 3.02
CA GLY A 70 2.65 -16.25 2.14
C GLY A 70 1.76 -17.50 2.21
N HIS A 71 1.78 -18.27 1.13
CA HIS A 71 0.96 -19.47 0.92
C HIS A 71 1.30 -20.66 1.84
N GLN A 72 2.33 -20.55 2.66
CA GLN A 72 2.78 -21.62 3.57
C GLN A 72 1.97 -21.64 4.87
N LEU A 73 1.20 -20.58 5.15
CA LEU A 73 0.35 -20.48 6.32
C LEU A 73 -1.00 -21.15 6.04
N ALA A 74 -1.37 -22.12 6.89
CA ALA A 74 -2.74 -22.66 6.90
C ALA A 74 -3.64 -21.70 7.68
N ALA A 75 -4.12 -20.65 7.03
CA ALA A 75 -5.04 -19.69 7.66
C ALA A 75 -6.39 -20.34 8.00
N PRO A 76 -7.09 -19.86 9.05
CA PRO A 76 -8.47 -20.28 9.31
C PRO A 76 -9.41 -19.89 8.16
N GLU A 77 -10.55 -20.58 8.02
CA GLU A 77 -11.61 -20.16 7.10
C GLU A 77 -12.12 -18.76 7.48
N THR A 78 -12.44 -17.95 6.47
CA THR A 78 -13.02 -16.62 6.72
C THR A 78 -14.46 -16.73 7.23
N PRO A 79 -14.89 -15.82 8.13
CA PRO A 79 -14.10 -14.73 8.70
C PRO A 79 -13.22 -15.18 9.87
N PHE A 80 -12.04 -14.58 10.00
CA PHE A 80 -11.11 -14.83 11.12
C PHE A 80 -10.57 -13.51 11.69
N TRP A 81 -10.11 -13.53 12.93
CA TRP A 81 -9.50 -12.38 13.59
C TRP A 81 -8.00 -12.37 13.38
N TRP A 82 -7.51 -11.24 12.88
CA TRP A 82 -6.10 -10.90 12.74
C TRP A 82 -5.67 -10.06 13.93
N THR A 83 -4.70 -10.53 14.71
CA THR A 83 -4.08 -9.74 15.79
C THR A 83 -2.61 -9.60 15.49
N GLU A 84 -2.14 -8.37 15.30
CA GLU A 84 -0.73 -8.06 15.05
C GLU A 84 -0.04 -7.74 16.39
N LEU A 85 1.08 -8.40 16.62
CA LEU A 85 1.96 -8.17 17.75
C LEU A 85 3.31 -7.73 17.22
N ARG A 86 3.89 -6.67 17.79
CA ARG A 86 5.20 -6.18 17.42
C ARG A 86 6.14 -6.21 18.61
N ALA A 87 7.24 -6.93 18.48
CA ALA A 87 8.34 -6.94 19.43
C ALA A 87 9.23 -5.71 19.25
N SER A 88 9.83 -5.25 20.34
CA SER A 88 10.89 -4.25 20.31
C SER A 88 12.21 -4.87 19.85
N SER A 89 12.84 -4.29 18.83
CA SER A 89 14.19 -4.70 18.41
C SER A 89 15.28 -4.40 19.44
N ALA A 90 14.98 -3.56 20.43
CA ALA A 90 15.95 -3.09 21.41
C ALA A 90 16.13 -4.05 22.60
N VAL A 91 15.33 -5.13 22.69
CA VAL A 91 15.37 -6.13 23.77
C VAL A 91 15.33 -7.54 23.18
N PRO A 92 16.36 -8.39 23.40
CA PRO A 92 16.37 -9.76 22.86
C PRO A 92 15.16 -10.61 23.28
N GLU A 93 14.65 -10.41 24.48
CA GLU A 93 13.53 -11.16 25.05
C GLU A 93 12.16 -10.76 24.48
N ALA A 94 12.06 -9.62 23.77
CA ALA A 94 10.80 -9.11 23.24
C ALA A 94 10.19 -10.01 22.16
N GLU A 95 11.02 -10.55 21.25
CA GLU A 95 10.56 -11.45 20.17
C GLU A 95 10.01 -12.78 20.75
N PRO A 96 10.71 -13.49 21.64
CA PRO A 96 10.16 -14.64 22.35
C PRO A 96 8.87 -14.33 23.14
N LEU A 97 8.79 -13.15 23.77
CA LEU A 97 7.62 -12.72 24.52
C LEU A 97 6.42 -12.51 23.60
N ALA A 98 6.57 -11.78 22.49
CA ALA A 98 5.51 -11.59 21.51
C ALA A 98 5.05 -12.94 20.93
N ALA A 99 5.99 -13.86 20.68
CA ALA A 99 5.67 -15.20 20.21
C ALA A 99 4.82 -15.95 21.23
N SER A 100 5.17 -15.84 22.52
CA SER A 100 4.43 -16.45 23.62
C SER A 100 3.02 -15.91 23.76
N VAL A 101 2.82 -14.59 23.67
CA VAL A 101 1.49 -13.98 23.67
C VAL A 101 0.65 -14.52 22.51
N ALA A 102 1.19 -14.51 21.28
CA ALA A 102 0.47 -15.01 20.10
C ALA A 102 0.11 -16.50 20.20
N ALA A 103 1.05 -17.32 20.71
CA ALA A 103 0.82 -18.75 20.91
C ALA A 103 -0.23 -19.03 21.98
N ARG A 104 -0.27 -18.23 23.07
CA ARG A 104 -1.30 -18.34 24.09
C ARG A 104 -2.67 -17.93 23.58
N LEU A 105 -2.75 -16.86 22.77
CA LEU A 105 -4.00 -16.45 22.12
C LEU A 105 -4.57 -17.58 21.26
N THR A 106 -3.73 -18.15 20.39
CA THR A 106 -4.13 -19.26 19.51
C THR A 106 -4.42 -20.55 20.27
N MET A 107 -3.77 -20.81 21.41
CA MET A 107 -4.11 -21.92 22.30
C MET A 107 -5.51 -21.75 22.92
N LEU A 108 -5.88 -20.53 23.33
CA LEU A 108 -7.17 -20.24 23.95
C LEU A 108 -8.32 -20.18 22.94
N LEU A 109 -8.05 -19.62 21.75
CA LEU A 109 -9.08 -19.28 20.76
C LEU A 109 -9.10 -20.22 19.55
N GLY A 110 -8.09 -21.08 19.41
CA GLY A 110 -7.80 -21.85 18.19
C GLY A 110 -7.04 -21.02 17.16
N GLY A 111 -6.73 -21.63 16.01
CA GLY A 111 -6.09 -20.95 14.88
C GLY A 111 -4.58 -21.19 14.78
N THR A 112 -3.84 -20.22 14.23
CA THR A 112 -2.41 -20.34 13.93
C THR A 112 -1.67 -19.02 14.12
N THR A 113 -0.35 -19.09 14.25
CA THR A 113 0.52 -17.91 14.25
C THR A 113 1.37 -17.83 12.97
N TRP A 114 1.76 -16.61 12.62
CA TRP A 114 2.85 -16.33 11.71
C TRP A 114 3.91 -15.48 12.43
N PRO A 115 5.21 -15.81 12.36
CA PRO A 115 5.74 -17.09 11.90
C PRO A 115 5.18 -18.26 12.71
N ARG A 116 5.26 -19.47 12.15
CA ARG A 116 4.79 -20.66 12.87
C ARG A 116 5.75 -20.94 14.03
N SER A 117 5.29 -20.76 15.26
CA SER A 117 6.09 -21.06 16.45
C SER A 117 5.62 -22.37 17.09
N THR A 118 6.56 -23.29 17.34
CA THR A 118 6.24 -24.64 17.85
C THR A 118 6.33 -24.76 19.37
N ASN A 119 6.96 -23.81 20.07
CA ASN A 119 7.23 -23.90 21.53
C ASN A 119 6.96 -22.58 22.30
N ALA A 120 6.17 -21.67 21.74
CA ALA A 120 6.12 -20.30 22.24
C ALA A 120 5.40 -20.09 23.58
N THR A 121 4.53 -20.97 24.08
CA THR A 121 3.64 -20.63 25.23
C THR A 121 4.34 -20.46 26.59
N ALA A 122 5.65 -20.70 26.69
CA ALA A 122 6.42 -20.54 27.92
C ALA A 122 6.35 -19.10 28.46
N VAL A 123 6.42 -18.94 29.79
CA VAL A 123 6.63 -17.61 30.37
C VAL A 123 8.04 -17.16 30.00
N VAL A 124 8.18 -15.93 29.50
CA VAL A 124 9.46 -15.35 29.12
C VAL A 124 9.93 -14.45 30.27
N ASP A 125 11.10 -14.77 30.82
CA ASP A 125 11.71 -13.96 31.86
C ASP A 125 12.34 -12.72 31.25
N THR A 126 11.76 -11.55 31.54
CA THR A 126 12.22 -10.24 31.07
C THR A 126 12.96 -9.46 32.15
N ALA A 127 13.30 -10.07 33.29
CA ALA A 127 13.81 -9.41 34.50
C ALA A 127 15.28 -8.92 34.42
N GLN A 128 15.91 -8.92 33.25
CA GLN A 128 17.30 -8.46 33.16
C GLN A 128 17.38 -6.93 33.14
N THR A 129 17.82 -6.37 34.27
CA THR A 129 18.41 -5.03 34.37
C THR A 129 19.47 -4.88 33.27
N PRO A 130 19.41 -3.84 32.42
CA PRO A 130 20.42 -3.65 31.39
C PRO A 130 21.82 -3.47 32.02
N PRO A 131 22.91 -3.87 31.33
CA PRO A 131 24.25 -3.53 31.78
C PRO A 131 24.36 -2.00 31.98
N ALA A 132 25.04 -1.59 33.05
CA ALA A 132 25.06 -0.23 33.60
C ALA A 132 25.53 0.91 32.65
N ASP A 133 25.91 0.59 31.41
CA ASP A 133 26.37 1.53 30.39
C ASP A 133 25.28 1.92 29.36
N ILE A 134 24.06 1.37 29.45
CA ILE A 134 22.94 1.78 28.59
C ILE A 134 22.03 2.69 29.42
N THR A 135 22.28 4.00 29.37
CA THR A 135 21.34 4.98 29.90
C THR A 135 20.02 4.85 29.14
N PRO A 136 18.89 4.53 29.81
CA PRO A 136 17.61 4.47 29.14
C PRO A 136 17.26 5.88 28.67
N THR A 137 17.22 6.10 27.36
CA THR A 137 16.60 7.29 26.80
C THR A 137 15.12 7.19 27.16
N PRO A 138 14.55 8.14 27.92
CA PRO A 138 13.11 8.13 28.14
C PRO A 138 12.44 8.16 26.77
N SER A 139 11.42 7.33 26.59
CA SER A 139 10.49 7.46 25.47
C SER A 139 10.05 8.92 25.43
N ALA A 140 10.48 9.66 24.40
CA ALA A 140 10.12 11.06 24.27
C ALA A 140 8.60 11.16 24.37
N ALA A 141 8.07 12.22 24.99
CA ALA A 141 6.65 12.51 24.90
C ALA A 141 6.29 12.61 23.39
N GLY A 142 5.51 11.64 22.88
CA GLY A 142 5.23 11.50 21.44
C GLY A 142 6.14 10.55 20.66
N ALA A 143 6.97 9.72 21.30
CA ALA A 143 7.70 8.65 20.63
C ALA A 143 6.70 7.64 20.06
N LEU A 144 6.75 7.46 18.75
CA LEU A 144 6.01 6.42 18.05
C LEU A 144 6.45 5.06 18.61
N PRO A 145 5.56 4.25 19.22
CA PRO A 145 5.92 2.97 19.86
C PRO A 145 6.60 1.95 18.93
N ILE A 146 6.60 2.27 17.64
CA ILE A 146 6.87 1.38 16.51
C ILE A 146 8.20 1.71 15.83
N VAL A 147 8.77 2.86 16.16
CA VAL A 147 10.02 3.33 15.59
C VAL A 147 11.18 2.71 16.36
N ASP A 148 11.98 1.92 15.65
CA ASP A 148 13.16 1.23 16.17
C ASP A 148 14.33 2.21 16.44
N ALA A 149 14.42 3.30 15.67
CA ALA A 149 15.32 4.41 15.95
C ALA A 149 14.74 5.74 15.49
N LEU A 150 14.82 6.75 16.36
CA LEU A 150 14.35 8.11 16.08
C LEU A 150 15.52 9.09 16.17
N THR A 151 15.76 9.83 15.10
CA THR A 151 16.73 10.92 15.01
C THR A 151 16.00 12.21 14.64
N ASP A 152 16.63 13.37 14.83
CA ASP A 152 16.03 14.68 14.52
C ASP A 152 15.44 14.80 13.12
N SER A 153 15.95 14.02 12.15
CA SER A 153 15.54 14.05 10.75
C SER A 153 14.81 12.80 10.27
N THR A 154 14.90 11.67 10.99
CA THR A 154 14.45 10.37 10.48
C THR A 154 13.88 9.47 11.57
N ALA A 155 12.77 8.81 11.26
CA ALA A 155 12.28 7.64 11.98
C ALA A 155 12.63 6.37 11.18
N VAL A 156 13.18 5.38 11.86
CA VAL A 156 13.58 4.08 11.30
C VAL A 156 12.67 2.99 11.83
N VAL A 157 12.17 2.16 10.92
CA VAL A 157 11.33 0.99 11.22
C VAL A 157 12.02 -0.23 10.63
N ILE A 158 12.28 -1.26 11.44
CA ILE A 158 12.85 -2.53 11.00
C ILE A 158 11.71 -3.52 10.84
N ALA A 159 11.63 -4.17 9.68
CA ALA A 159 10.58 -5.15 9.39
C ALA A 159 11.13 -6.34 8.61
N ASP A 160 10.59 -7.51 8.91
CA ASP A 160 11.03 -8.78 8.35
C ASP A 160 9.81 -9.69 8.18
N ARG A 161 8.92 -9.23 7.29
CA ARG A 161 7.72 -9.92 6.79
C ARG A 161 7.92 -10.25 5.31
N PRO A 162 7.42 -11.39 4.80
CA PRO A 162 7.57 -11.77 3.40
C PRO A 162 6.93 -10.73 2.47
N VAL A 163 5.82 -10.14 2.91
CA VAL A 163 5.16 -9.01 2.26
C VAL A 163 4.86 -7.96 3.32
N LEU A 164 5.42 -6.76 3.14
CA LEU A 164 5.13 -5.59 3.95
C LEU A 164 4.04 -4.76 3.29
N ALA A 165 2.99 -4.49 4.04
CA ALA A 165 1.75 -3.90 3.57
C ALA A 165 1.57 -2.48 4.11
N LEU A 166 0.67 -1.68 3.53
CA LEU A 166 0.31 -0.38 4.10
C LEU A 166 -0.65 -0.61 5.27
N THR A 167 -0.11 -1.00 6.41
CA THR A 167 -0.86 -1.20 7.65
C THR A 167 -1.33 0.11 8.26
N THR A 168 -2.31 0.06 9.16
CA THR A 168 -2.83 1.23 9.87
C THR A 168 -1.69 1.98 10.55
N TRP A 169 -0.81 1.25 11.24
CA TRP A 169 0.32 1.85 11.91
C TRP A 169 1.40 2.40 10.99
N LEU A 170 1.67 1.78 9.83
CA LEU A 170 2.61 2.33 8.85
C LEU A 170 2.05 3.61 8.23
N ALA A 171 0.74 3.64 7.96
CA ALA A 171 0.06 4.85 7.50
C ALA A 171 0.12 5.96 8.56
N ASP A 172 -0.04 5.63 9.84
CA ASP A 172 0.10 6.59 10.94
C ASP A 172 1.54 7.05 11.15
N ALA A 173 2.52 6.14 11.08
CA ALA A 173 3.94 6.49 11.13
C ALA A 173 4.29 7.48 10.01
N LEU A 174 3.86 7.22 8.78
CA LEU A 174 4.03 8.13 7.63
C LEU A 174 3.40 9.50 7.89
N ARG A 175 2.18 9.53 8.43
CA ARG A 175 1.48 10.78 8.77
C ARG A 175 2.23 11.57 9.84
N ILE A 176 2.63 10.91 10.93
CA ILE A 176 3.28 11.53 12.09
C ILE A 176 4.68 12.03 11.72
N THR A 177 5.48 11.25 10.98
CA THR A 177 6.80 11.70 10.53
C THR A 177 6.67 12.88 9.58
N THR A 178 5.68 12.87 8.68
CA THR A 178 5.43 14.00 7.77
C THR A 178 5.07 15.27 8.55
N SER A 179 4.16 15.19 9.54
CA SER A 179 3.81 16.33 10.40
C SER A 179 4.98 16.85 11.23
N ALA A 180 5.92 15.96 11.61
CA ALA A 180 7.15 16.30 12.32
C ALA A 180 8.31 16.72 11.40
N ASN A 181 8.09 16.81 10.08
CA ASN A 181 9.11 17.08 9.06
C ASN A 181 10.31 16.10 9.12
N ARG A 182 10.03 14.82 9.37
CA ARG A 182 10.98 13.71 9.41
C ARG A 182 10.73 12.74 8.26
N ALA A 183 11.80 12.08 7.81
CA ALA A 183 11.73 10.96 6.90
C ALA A 183 11.26 9.68 7.62
N LEU A 184 10.52 8.81 6.93
CA LEU A 184 10.32 7.43 7.35
C LEU A 184 11.21 6.49 6.53
N HIS A 185 12.12 5.78 7.18
CA HIS A 185 13.00 4.79 6.56
C HIS A 185 12.63 3.38 7.05
N ILE A 186 12.19 2.51 6.15
CA ILE A 186 11.88 1.11 6.48
C ILE A 186 13.06 0.23 6.10
N VAL A 187 13.69 -0.43 7.08
CA VAL A 187 14.83 -1.32 6.90
C VAL A 187 14.35 -2.76 6.84
N THR A 188 14.64 -3.46 5.75
CA THR A 188 14.24 -4.87 5.55
C THR A 188 15.38 -5.74 5.02
N PRO A 189 15.34 -7.06 5.26
CA PRO A 189 16.15 -8.02 4.49
C PRO A 189 15.75 -8.08 3.00
N PRO A 190 16.59 -8.67 2.12
CA PRO A 190 16.35 -8.67 0.67
C PRO A 190 15.21 -9.57 0.19
N HIS A 191 14.68 -10.46 1.04
CA HIS A 191 13.56 -11.34 0.67
C HIS A 191 12.18 -10.66 0.87
N VAL A 192 12.14 -9.52 1.56
CA VAL A 192 10.91 -8.76 1.82
C VAL A 192 10.44 -8.11 0.54
N ARG A 193 9.12 -8.15 0.29
CA ARG A 193 8.47 -7.47 -0.83
C ARG A 193 7.46 -6.47 -0.31
N LEU A 194 7.15 -5.41 -1.08
CA LEU A 194 6.12 -4.45 -0.70
C LEU A 194 4.82 -4.70 -1.45
N THR A 195 3.69 -4.38 -0.83
CA THR A 195 2.42 -4.21 -1.57
C THR A 195 2.47 -2.93 -2.41
N LEU A 196 1.68 -2.86 -3.49
CA LEU A 196 1.58 -1.64 -4.32
C LEU A 196 1.14 -0.39 -3.53
N PRO A 197 0.19 -0.47 -2.57
CA PRO A 197 -0.14 0.65 -1.69
C PRO A 197 1.05 1.16 -0.90
N LEU A 198 1.81 0.27 -0.23
CA LEU A 198 2.96 0.70 0.56
C LEU A 198 4.07 1.27 -0.33
N ARG A 199 4.36 0.65 -1.48
CA ARG A 199 5.29 1.20 -2.48
C ARG A 199 4.92 2.64 -2.84
N THR A 200 3.63 2.90 -3.08
CA THR A 200 3.15 4.21 -3.49
C THR A 200 3.28 5.23 -2.35
N ALA A 201 2.95 4.81 -1.12
CA ALA A 201 3.05 5.65 0.07
C ALA A 201 4.50 6.02 0.43
N LEU A 202 5.47 5.14 0.14
CA LEU A 202 6.90 5.40 0.29
C LEU A 202 7.51 6.15 -0.90
N GLY A 203 6.74 6.41 -1.95
CA GLY A 203 7.24 7.04 -3.17
C GLY A 203 7.74 8.46 -2.93
N GLY A 204 9.00 8.72 -3.27
CA GLY A 204 9.60 10.05 -3.26
C GLY A 204 10.42 10.36 -2.00
N ALA A 205 11.32 11.35 -2.11
CA ALA A 205 12.07 11.84 -0.98
C ALA A 205 11.15 12.58 0.02
N PRO A 206 11.39 12.50 1.34
CA PRO A 206 12.57 11.92 1.99
C PRO A 206 12.41 10.46 2.46
N ASN A 207 11.26 9.83 2.22
CA ASN A 207 10.98 8.45 2.64
C ASN A 207 11.82 7.44 1.86
N ARG A 208 12.16 6.31 2.48
CA ARG A 208 12.99 5.27 1.86
C ARG A 208 12.59 3.87 2.29
N TRP A 209 12.74 2.95 1.35
CA TRP A 209 12.82 1.52 1.64
C TRP A 209 14.29 1.12 1.58
N VAL A 210 14.88 0.77 2.71
CA VAL A 210 16.30 0.47 2.88
C VAL A 210 16.47 -1.04 2.97
N ILE A 211 17.21 -1.62 2.04
CA ILE A 211 17.54 -3.03 2.06
C ILE A 211 18.86 -3.22 2.78
N GLN A 212 18.84 -4.02 3.84
CA GLN A 212 20.04 -4.49 4.50
C GLN A 212 20.48 -5.79 3.82
N HIS A 213 21.48 -5.71 2.95
CA HIS A 213 22.04 -6.86 2.25
C HIS A 213 23.37 -7.28 2.89
N PRO A 214 23.59 -8.59 3.20
CA PRO A 214 24.80 -9.06 3.87
C PRO A 214 26.11 -8.70 3.15
N GLU A 215 26.12 -8.79 1.81
CA GLU A 215 27.35 -8.58 1.01
C GLU A 215 27.55 -7.13 0.51
N VAL A 216 26.49 -6.47 0.04
CA VAL A 216 26.60 -5.13 -0.60
C VAL A 216 26.27 -3.97 0.33
N GLY A 217 25.93 -4.26 1.60
CA GLY A 217 25.55 -3.25 2.58
C GLY A 217 24.13 -2.75 2.38
N TYR A 218 23.92 -1.44 2.44
CA TYR A 218 22.59 -0.83 2.35
C TYR A 218 22.33 -0.25 0.97
N TYR A 219 21.12 -0.48 0.45
CA TYR A 219 20.66 0.18 -0.77
C TYR A 219 19.16 0.49 -0.71
N ASP A 220 18.70 1.40 -1.55
CA ASP A 220 17.31 1.78 -1.65
C ASP A 220 16.54 0.75 -2.51
N GLY A 221 15.55 0.07 -1.94
CA GLY A 221 14.82 -1.01 -2.60
C GLY A 221 13.94 -0.56 -3.77
N LEU A 222 13.63 0.74 -3.90
CA LEU A 222 12.83 1.28 -5.00
C LEU A 222 13.69 1.82 -6.15
N SER A 223 14.84 2.41 -5.82
CA SER A 223 15.70 3.09 -6.80
C SER A 223 17.02 2.37 -7.08
N GLY A 224 17.42 1.42 -6.23
CA GLY A 224 18.70 0.72 -6.28
C GLY A 224 19.90 1.54 -5.80
N ALA A 225 19.72 2.81 -5.41
CA ALA A 225 20.81 3.68 -4.98
C ALA A 225 21.52 3.12 -3.74
N GLN A 226 22.85 3.05 -3.75
CA GLN A 226 23.61 2.67 -2.56
C GLN A 226 23.46 3.71 -1.44
N LEU A 227 23.27 3.23 -0.22
CA LEU A 227 22.98 4.06 0.95
C LEU A 227 24.08 3.92 2.00
N THR A 228 24.30 5.01 2.74
CA THR A 228 25.16 5.04 3.92
C THR A 228 24.45 5.80 5.03
N TRP A 229 24.61 5.34 6.28
CA TRP A 229 24.09 6.02 7.45
C TRP A 229 25.03 7.16 7.84
N ARG A 230 24.54 8.40 7.78
CA ARG A 230 25.28 9.60 8.16
C ARG A 230 24.34 10.60 8.81
N GLU A 231 24.80 11.26 9.87
CA GLU A 231 24.05 12.34 10.54
C GLU A 231 22.60 11.94 10.92
N GLY A 232 22.42 10.68 11.32
CA GLY A 232 21.12 10.17 11.76
C GLY A 232 20.15 9.81 10.63
N THR A 233 20.60 9.66 9.38
CA THR A 233 19.73 9.32 8.26
C THR A 233 20.46 8.49 7.18
N PHE A 234 19.71 7.68 6.42
CA PHE A 234 20.26 7.02 5.23
C PHE A 234 20.30 7.97 4.04
N THR A 235 21.52 8.26 3.57
CA THR A 235 21.77 9.11 2.40
C THR A 235 22.36 8.32 1.25
N PRO A 236 21.98 8.61 -0.01
CA PRO A 236 22.69 8.08 -1.18
C PRO A 236 24.17 8.45 -1.14
N THR A 237 25.04 7.52 -1.57
CA THR A 237 26.49 7.73 -1.64
C THR A 237 26.91 8.83 -2.63
N GLY A 238 26.02 9.24 -3.53
CA GLY A 238 26.19 10.38 -4.45
C GLY A 238 26.93 10.05 -5.75
N ASP A 239 27.45 8.84 -5.91
CA ASP A 239 28.15 8.38 -7.11
C ASP A 239 27.21 7.83 -8.21
N GLY A 240 25.90 7.87 -7.97
CA GLY A 240 24.88 7.38 -8.90
C GLY A 240 24.94 5.87 -9.14
N LYS A 241 25.74 5.13 -8.35
CA LYS A 241 25.88 3.69 -8.52
C LYS A 241 24.68 2.95 -7.96
N LEU A 242 24.14 2.06 -8.78
CA LEU A 242 23.17 1.08 -8.35
C LEU A 242 23.87 -0.07 -7.62
N ALA A 243 23.26 -0.58 -6.57
CA ALA A 243 23.72 -1.79 -5.92
C ALA A 243 23.66 -2.98 -6.89
N THR A 244 24.72 -3.80 -6.93
CA THR A 244 24.78 -4.97 -7.81
C THR A 244 23.67 -5.98 -7.52
N ALA A 245 23.29 -6.13 -6.24
CA ALA A 245 22.17 -6.98 -5.82
C ALA A 245 20.83 -6.52 -6.42
N PHE A 246 20.64 -5.21 -6.66
CA PHE A 246 19.42 -4.67 -7.26
C PHE A 246 19.27 -5.03 -8.74
N THR A 247 20.37 -5.12 -9.48
CA THR A 247 20.34 -5.42 -10.93
C THR A 247 20.47 -6.90 -11.23
N ASN A 248 21.30 -7.64 -10.49
CA ASN A 248 21.67 -9.02 -10.82
C ASN A 248 20.54 -10.03 -10.62
N GLY A 249 19.54 -9.74 -9.76
CA GLY A 249 18.38 -10.60 -9.54
C GLY A 249 17.23 -10.40 -10.53
N THR A 250 17.42 -9.58 -11.57
CA THR A 250 16.35 -9.27 -12.53
C THR A 250 16.19 -10.41 -13.53
N GLU A 251 15.17 -11.24 -13.35
CA GLU A 251 14.80 -12.27 -14.32
C GLU A 251 13.66 -11.76 -15.24
N PRO A 252 13.71 -12.05 -16.55
CA PRO A 252 12.57 -11.84 -17.43
C PRO A 252 11.36 -12.62 -16.91
N THR A 253 10.19 -12.02 -16.99
CA THR A 253 8.92 -12.65 -16.60
C THR A 253 7.92 -12.51 -17.75
N ASP A 254 7.16 -13.57 -17.97
CA ASP A 254 6.01 -13.60 -18.88
C ASP A 254 4.70 -13.18 -18.16
N GLU A 255 4.79 -12.77 -16.90
CA GLU A 255 3.69 -12.24 -16.12
C GLU A 255 3.56 -10.73 -16.33
N HIS A 256 2.32 -10.26 -16.25
CA HIS A 256 1.99 -8.88 -16.55
C HIS A 256 1.14 -8.22 -15.46
N GLN A 257 1.35 -6.91 -15.31
CA GLN A 257 0.48 -6.05 -14.54
C GLN A 257 -0.12 -4.98 -15.44
N LEU A 258 -1.45 -5.01 -15.60
CA LEU A 258 -2.22 -3.96 -16.26
C LEU A 258 -2.64 -2.95 -15.20
N THR A 259 -2.22 -1.69 -15.35
CA THR A 259 -2.63 -0.61 -14.44
C THR A 259 -3.47 0.41 -15.18
N VAL A 260 -4.67 0.67 -14.65
CA VAL A 260 -5.57 1.71 -15.11
C VAL A 260 -5.69 2.76 -14.00
N SER A 261 -5.19 3.97 -14.27
CA SER A 261 -5.33 5.13 -13.39
C SER A 261 -6.32 6.10 -14.01
N PHE A 262 -7.34 6.51 -13.26
CA PHE A 262 -8.34 7.44 -13.78
C PHE A 262 -8.86 8.39 -12.70
N ARG A 263 -9.41 9.51 -13.17
CA ARG A 263 -10.06 10.52 -12.35
C ARG A 263 -11.48 10.76 -12.84
N THR A 264 -12.43 10.76 -11.91
CA THR A 264 -13.81 11.22 -12.14
C THR A 264 -14.08 12.48 -11.35
N VAL A 265 -15.03 13.30 -11.82
CA VAL A 265 -15.46 14.51 -11.12
C VAL A 265 -16.98 14.54 -11.07
N HIS A 266 -17.52 14.51 -9.86
CA HIS A 266 -18.95 14.47 -9.60
C HIS A 266 -19.44 15.81 -9.04
N ALA A 267 -20.68 16.17 -9.38
CA ALA A 267 -21.37 17.21 -8.65
C ALA A 267 -21.58 16.76 -7.19
N PRO A 268 -21.49 17.67 -6.20
CA PRO A 268 -21.69 17.35 -4.79
C PRO A 268 -23.19 17.18 -4.51
N ASP A 269 -23.77 16.09 -4.99
CA ASP A 269 -25.16 15.70 -4.81
C ASP A 269 -25.34 14.90 -3.51
N ALA A 270 -26.50 15.02 -2.86
CA ALA A 270 -26.82 14.24 -1.66
C ALA A 270 -26.90 12.74 -1.98
N ASP A 271 -27.37 12.39 -3.17
CA ASP A 271 -27.54 11.01 -3.64
C ASP A 271 -26.28 10.44 -4.30
N LEU A 272 -25.17 11.20 -4.33
CA LEU A 272 -23.90 10.73 -4.87
C LEU A 272 -23.43 9.48 -4.12
N THR A 273 -23.20 8.41 -4.87
CA THR A 273 -22.56 7.19 -4.37
C THR A 273 -21.16 7.10 -4.96
N LEU A 274 -20.17 7.02 -4.07
CA LEU A 274 -18.75 6.93 -4.40
C LEU A 274 -18.32 5.46 -4.57
N GLY A 275 -17.21 5.25 -5.26
CA GLY A 275 -16.64 3.93 -5.56
C GLY A 275 -17.30 3.20 -6.72
N THR A 276 -18.38 3.74 -7.31
CA THR A 276 -19.07 3.10 -8.44
C THR A 276 -18.21 3.08 -9.71
N ALA A 277 -17.39 4.11 -9.94
CA ALA A 277 -16.47 4.15 -11.07
C ALA A 277 -15.37 3.09 -10.94
N LEU A 278 -14.83 2.90 -9.72
CA LEU A 278 -13.91 1.81 -9.41
C LEU A 278 -14.59 0.45 -9.62
N GLU A 279 -15.81 0.27 -9.12
CA GLU A 279 -16.57 -0.97 -9.28
C GLU A 279 -16.84 -1.31 -10.76
N THR A 280 -17.18 -0.31 -11.58
CA THR A 280 -17.31 -0.45 -13.05
C THR A 280 -16.00 -0.92 -13.66
N ALA A 281 -14.88 -0.23 -13.39
CA ALA A 281 -13.58 -0.62 -13.94
C ALA A 281 -13.16 -2.02 -13.51
N TRP A 282 -13.43 -2.37 -12.26
CA TRP A 282 -13.14 -3.69 -11.72
C TRP A 282 -13.95 -4.78 -12.41
N ARG A 283 -15.27 -4.62 -12.55
CA ARG A 283 -16.11 -5.58 -13.26
C ARG A 283 -15.71 -5.73 -14.72
N HIS A 284 -15.32 -4.63 -15.36
CA HIS A 284 -14.93 -4.64 -16.76
C HIS A 284 -13.65 -5.47 -17.00
N LEU A 285 -12.67 -5.38 -16.09
CA LEU A 285 -11.37 -6.04 -16.24
C LEU A 285 -11.29 -7.43 -15.58
N VAL A 286 -12.01 -7.62 -14.47
CA VAL A 286 -11.93 -8.84 -13.64
C VAL A 286 -13.20 -9.70 -13.75
N GLY A 287 -14.31 -9.14 -14.23
CA GLY A 287 -15.60 -9.83 -14.38
C GLY A 287 -16.47 -9.88 -13.11
N THR A 288 -15.94 -9.46 -11.96
CA THR A 288 -16.63 -9.43 -10.66
C THR A 288 -16.37 -8.08 -9.97
N PRO A 289 -17.17 -7.67 -8.96
CA PRO A 289 -16.80 -6.53 -8.13
C PRO A 289 -15.55 -6.85 -7.27
N PRO A 290 -14.93 -5.85 -6.63
CA PRO A 290 -13.89 -6.10 -5.63
C PRO A 290 -14.41 -7.05 -4.54
N ALA A 291 -13.53 -7.87 -3.97
CA ALA A 291 -13.89 -8.80 -2.90
C ALA A 291 -14.01 -8.08 -1.55
N GLY A 292 -13.08 -7.15 -1.28
CA GLY A 292 -13.02 -6.41 -0.03
C GLY A 292 -12.44 -5.01 -0.18
N TRP A 293 -12.61 -4.19 0.87
CA TRP A 293 -12.03 -2.86 0.99
C TRP A 293 -11.63 -2.53 2.43
N GLY A 294 -10.80 -1.50 2.58
CA GLY A 294 -10.36 -0.99 3.87
C GLY A 294 -9.59 0.32 3.73
N THR A 295 -9.23 0.96 4.83
CA THR A 295 -8.36 2.15 4.84
C THR A 295 -6.87 1.81 4.92
N ALA A 296 -6.57 0.55 5.23
CA ALA A 296 -5.23 -0.02 5.36
C ALA A 296 -5.30 -1.53 5.11
N GLU A 297 -4.15 -2.18 5.02
CA GLU A 297 -4.01 -3.64 4.94
C GLU A 297 -3.78 -4.22 6.36
N PRO A 298 -4.33 -5.39 6.73
CA PRO A 298 -5.13 -6.30 5.92
C PRO A 298 -6.52 -5.77 5.59
N ILE A 299 -7.00 -6.08 4.38
CA ILE A 299 -8.33 -5.73 3.92
C ILE A 299 -9.38 -6.58 4.62
N ASN A 300 -10.17 -5.93 5.46
CA ASN A 300 -11.00 -6.58 6.44
C ASN A 300 -12.50 -6.51 6.13
N LEU A 301 -12.98 -5.52 5.39
CA LEU A 301 -14.41 -5.36 5.11
C LEU A 301 -14.80 -5.92 3.73
N PRO A 302 -15.99 -6.55 3.60
CA PRO A 302 -16.53 -6.90 2.29
C PRO A 302 -16.83 -5.63 1.48
N TRP A 303 -16.64 -5.69 0.17
CA TRP A 303 -16.83 -4.54 -0.72
C TRP A 303 -18.22 -3.87 -0.56
N SER A 304 -18.23 -2.56 -0.30
CA SER A 304 -19.46 -1.77 -0.16
C SER A 304 -19.25 -0.31 -0.56
N THR A 305 -19.79 0.08 -1.71
CA THR A 305 -19.81 1.48 -2.16
C THR A 305 -20.56 2.38 -1.19
N ARG A 306 -21.62 1.86 -0.53
CA ARG A 306 -22.37 2.59 0.50
C ARG A 306 -21.49 2.93 1.70
N GLN A 307 -20.82 1.95 2.31
CA GLN A 307 -19.99 2.20 3.49
C GLN A 307 -18.78 3.09 3.17
N LEU A 308 -18.19 2.92 1.99
CA LEU A 308 -17.13 3.80 1.48
C LEU A 308 -17.64 5.25 1.35
N THR A 309 -18.85 5.43 0.81
CA THR A 309 -19.47 6.74 0.68
C THR A 309 -19.75 7.36 2.05
N ASP A 310 -20.30 6.58 2.98
CA ASP A 310 -20.59 7.04 4.35
C ASP A 310 -19.30 7.50 5.06
N LEU A 311 -18.21 6.73 4.97
CA LEU A 311 -16.89 7.12 5.48
C LEU A 311 -16.39 8.44 4.86
N ALA A 312 -16.51 8.58 3.54
CA ALA A 312 -16.08 9.79 2.85
C ALA A 312 -16.92 11.03 3.23
N ARG A 313 -18.22 10.85 3.52
CA ARG A 313 -19.09 11.92 4.03
C ARG A 313 -18.72 12.32 5.46
N ASP A 314 -18.51 11.35 6.33
CA ASP A 314 -18.17 11.60 7.75
C ASP A 314 -16.83 12.34 7.89
N ARG A 315 -15.90 12.07 6.97
CA ARG A 315 -14.60 12.73 6.90
C ARG A 315 -14.61 14.03 6.11
N ALA A 316 -15.71 14.47 5.50
CA ALA A 316 -15.68 15.67 4.68
C ALA A 316 -15.50 16.93 5.57
N PRO A 317 -14.63 17.90 5.18
CA PRO A 317 -13.97 18.06 3.88
C PRO A 317 -12.60 17.36 3.72
N GLU A 318 -12.09 16.67 4.74
CA GLU A 318 -10.83 15.95 4.68
C GLU A 318 -10.85 14.84 3.61
N PRO A 319 -9.73 14.63 2.88
CA PRO A 319 -9.64 13.52 1.94
C PRO A 319 -9.81 12.15 2.61
N THR A 320 -10.39 11.23 1.86
CA THR A 320 -10.55 9.83 2.27
C THR A 320 -9.75 8.94 1.33
N HIS A 321 -8.89 8.08 1.88
CA HIS A 321 -8.12 7.10 1.13
C HIS A 321 -8.59 5.70 1.51
N THR A 322 -8.81 4.88 0.50
CA THR A 322 -9.30 3.51 0.63
C THR A 322 -8.56 2.60 -0.33
N LEU A 323 -8.47 1.34 0.05
CA LEU A 323 -7.89 0.25 -0.71
C LEU A 323 -8.99 -0.75 -1.04
N ALA A 324 -8.88 -1.42 -2.18
CA ALA A 324 -9.77 -2.52 -2.56
C ALA A 324 -8.94 -3.68 -3.11
N ILE A 325 -9.34 -4.92 -2.83
CA ILE A 325 -8.66 -6.13 -3.34
C ILE A 325 -9.64 -7.10 -3.99
N GLY A 326 -9.11 -7.92 -4.87
CA GLY A 326 -9.82 -8.99 -5.56
C GLY A 326 -9.74 -10.32 -4.81
N THR A 327 -10.14 -11.39 -5.50
CA THR A 327 -9.95 -12.76 -5.02
C THR A 327 -8.59 -13.31 -5.46
N PRO A 328 -8.09 -14.38 -4.83
CA PRO A 328 -6.83 -15.02 -5.22
C PRO A 328 -6.79 -15.49 -6.69
N ASP A 329 -7.92 -15.92 -7.24
CA ASP A 329 -8.01 -16.42 -8.63
C ASP A 329 -7.75 -15.33 -9.67
N ARG A 330 -8.00 -14.07 -9.32
CA ARG A 330 -7.75 -12.89 -10.16
C ARG A 330 -7.15 -11.78 -9.30
N PRO A 331 -5.83 -11.81 -9.05
CA PRO A 331 -5.16 -10.81 -8.24
C PRO A 331 -5.39 -9.42 -8.80
N ALA A 332 -6.02 -8.57 -8.00
CA ALA A 332 -6.26 -7.17 -8.34
C ALA A 332 -6.23 -6.35 -7.05
N ILE A 333 -5.66 -5.14 -7.14
CA ILE A 333 -5.62 -4.18 -6.04
C ILE A 333 -5.88 -2.79 -6.60
N ALA A 334 -6.66 -1.99 -5.87
CA ALA A 334 -6.84 -0.59 -6.19
C ALA A 334 -6.58 0.30 -4.99
N THR A 335 -6.04 1.48 -5.30
CA THR A 335 -6.09 2.64 -4.42
C THR A 335 -7.18 3.57 -4.92
N HIS A 336 -7.98 4.10 -4.00
CA HIS A 336 -9.05 5.05 -4.28
C HIS A 336 -8.98 6.21 -3.30
N ARG A 337 -8.96 7.43 -3.82
CA ARG A 337 -8.91 8.65 -3.04
C ARG A 337 -10.05 9.58 -3.43
N THR A 338 -10.89 9.91 -2.46
CA THR A 338 -11.93 10.93 -2.59
C THR A 338 -11.44 12.26 -2.04
N THR A 339 -11.62 13.34 -2.80
CA THR A 339 -11.29 14.70 -2.37
C THR A 339 -12.42 15.66 -2.74
N ARG A 340 -12.80 16.55 -1.82
CA ARG A 340 -13.69 17.67 -2.12
C ARG A 340 -12.87 18.82 -2.70
N THR A 341 -13.24 19.27 -3.89
CA THR A 341 -12.61 20.42 -4.57
C THR A 341 -13.61 21.55 -4.75
N THR A 342 -13.15 22.68 -5.29
CA THR A 342 -14.04 23.79 -5.68
C THR A 342 -14.94 23.43 -6.86
N THR A 343 -14.58 22.43 -7.66
CA THR A 343 -15.31 22.00 -8.86
C THR A 343 -16.25 20.82 -8.61
N GLY A 344 -16.20 20.19 -7.44
CA GLY A 344 -17.05 19.06 -7.08
C GLY A 344 -16.35 18.07 -6.15
N ILE A 345 -16.71 16.80 -6.29
CA ILE A 345 -16.07 15.69 -5.58
C ILE A 345 -15.28 14.89 -6.61
N THR A 346 -13.98 14.72 -6.38
CA THR A 346 -13.09 13.98 -7.27
C THR A 346 -12.78 12.61 -6.70
N GLU A 347 -12.87 11.57 -7.53
CA GLU A 347 -12.34 10.25 -7.23
C GLU A 347 -11.09 10.01 -8.07
N ASP A 348 -9.95 9.81 -7.42
CA ASP A 348 -8.72 9.36 -8.04
C ASP A 348 -8.56 7.87 -7.78
N VAL A 349 -8.54 7.07 -8.85
CA VAL A 349 -8.44 5.61 -8.80
C VAL A 349 -7.16 5.17 -9.49
N THR A 350 -6.46 4.21 -8.90
CA THR A 350 -5.45 3.40 -9.59
C THR A 350 -5.71 1.94 -9.30
N LEU A 351 -6.18 1.23 -10.32
CA LEU A 351 -6.46 -0.21 -10.30
C LEU A 351 -5.34 -0.95 -11.03
N THR A 352 -4.72 -1.93 -10.38
CA THR A 352 -3.75 -2.83 -10.98
C THR A 352 -4.26 -4.26 -10.93
N VAL A 353 -4.25 -4.96 -12.07
CA VAL A 353 -4.65 -6.36 -12.22
C VAL A 353 -3.44 -7.17 -12.66
N GLY A 354 -3.21 -8.31 -12.00
CA GLY A 354 -2.14 -9.25 -12.29
C GLY A 354 -2.61 -10.34 -13.24
N TYR A 355 -1.78 -10.65 -14.23
CA TYR A 355 -1.99 -11.70 -15.23
C TYR A 355 -0.81 -12.67 -15.15
N GLY A 356 -1.11 -13.94 -14.88
CA GLY A 356 -0.10 -14.99 -14.75
C GLY A 356 0.49 -15.38 -16.11
N ALA A 357 1.50 -16.24 -16.09
CA ALA A 357 2.13 -16.72 -17.31
C ALA A 357 1.10 -17.43 -18.21
N GLY A 358 0.96 -16.96 -19.44
CA GLY A 358 0.01 -17.48 -20.42
C GLY A 358 -1.41 -16.89 -20.35
N ASP A 359 -1.71 -16.03 -19.37
CA ASP A 359 -2.95 -15.25 -19.38
C ASP A 359 -2.89 -14.18 -20.49
N SER A 360 -3.99 -14.00 -21.22
CA SER A 360 -4.12 -12.92 -22.19
C SER A 360 -4.56 -11.62 -21.49
N VAL A 361 -3.79 -10.55 -21.66
CA VAL A 361 -4.15 -9.22 -21.15
C VAL A 361 -5.21 -8.59 -22.07
N PRO A 362 -6.40 -8.22 -21.55
CA PRO A 362 -7.53 -7.75 -22.34
C PRO A 362 -7.37 -6.27 -22.75
N LEU A 363 -6.40 -5.96 -23.61
CA LEU A 363 -6.15 -4.59 -24.07
C LEU A 363 -7.29 -4.03 -24.92
N ASP A 364 -8.06 -4.90 -25.57
CA ASP A 364 -9.26 -4.57 -26.35
C ASP A 364 -10.43 -4.10 -25.47
N ALA A 365 -10.46 -4.49 -24.19
CA ALA A 365 -11.45 -4.04 -23.22
C ALA A 365 -11.20 -2.59 -22.70
N ILE A 366 -10.04 -2.00 -22.97
CA ILE A 366 -9.67 -0.69 -22.43
C ILE A 366 -10.46 0.46 -23.05
N GLU A 367 -10.71 0.44 -24.36
CA GLU A 367 -11.52 1.46 -25.03
C GLU A 367 -13.01 1.39 -24.62
N PRO A 368 -13.66 0.22 -24.60
CA PRO A 368 -15.01 0.07 -24.04
C PRO A 368 -15.12 0.53 -22.58
N LEU A 369 -14.13 0.21 -21.73
CA LEU A 369 -14.09 0.72 -20.36
C LEU A 369 -14.03 2.26 -20.33
N ALA A 370 -13.16 2.86 -21.14
CA ALA A 370 -13.06 4.32 -21.23
C ALA A 370 -14.39 4.95 -21.67
N ALA A 371 -15.10 4.32 -22.62
CA ALA A 371 -16.41 4.78 -23.07
C ALA A 371 -17.44 4.75 -21.92
N GLU A 372 -17.50 3.62 -21.19
CA GLU A 372 -18.42 3.46 -20.05
C GLU A 372 -18.15 4.50 -18.96
N LEU A 373 -16.88 4.73 -18.59
CA LEU A 373 -16.50 5.74 -17.61
C LEU A 373 -16.84 7.17 -18.06
N VAL A 374 -16.72 7.47 -19.35
CA VAL A 374 -17.12 8.78 -19.91
C VAL A 374 -18.63 8.97 -19.79
N ASP A 375 -19.40 7.95 -20.17
CA ASP A 375 -20.86 8.06 -20.27
C ASP A 375 -21.56 8.05 -18.91
N THR A 376 -21.00 7.33 -17.93
CA THR A 376 -21.68 7.08 -16.65
C THR A 376 -21.02 7.74 -15.44
N HIS A 377 -19.73 8.02 -15.49
CA HIS A 377 -18.95 8.45 -14.31
C HIS A 377 -18.24 9.79 -14.47
N ASN A 378 -18.57 10.60 -15.48
CA ASN A 378 -17.95 11.91 -15.71
C ASN A 378 -16.41 11.85 -15.70
N LEU A 379 -15.84 10.90 -16.46
CA LEU A 379 -14.41 10.72 -16.58
C LEU A 379 -13.72 12.05 -16.98
N SER A 380 -12.72 12.46 -16.18
CA SER A 380 -11.83 13.58 -16.48
C SER A 380 -10.61 13.11 -17.26
N THR A 381 -9.91 12.10 -16.75
CA THR A 381 -8.72 11.52 -17.40
C THR A 381 -8.63 10.04 -17.08
N MET A 382 -8.07 9.26 -18.00
CA MET A 382 -7.69 7.86 -17.79
C MET A 382 -6.34 7.60 -18.46
N PHE A 383 -5.50 6.80 -17.82
CA PHE A 383 -4.20 6.40 -18.33
C PHE A 383 -3.98 4.92 -18.04
N THR A 384 -3.61 4.17 -19.08
CA THR A 384 -3.40 2.73 -18.99
C THR A 384 -1.95 2.41 -19.26
N THR A 385 -1.34 1.59 -18.41
CA THR A 385 0.02 1.07 -18.62
C THR A 385 0.05 -0.44 -18.47
N LEU A 386 1.00 -1.06 -19.17
CA LEU A 386 1.30 -2.48 -19.06
C LEU A 386 2.76 -2.64 -18.64
N ARG A 387 3.03 -3.57 -17.73
CA ARG A 387 4.37 -3.86 -17.24
C ARG A 387 4.61 -5.36 -17.15
N ALA A 388 5.81 -5.82 -17.51
CA ALA A 388 6.27 -7.16 -17.15
C ALA A 388 6.66 -7.18 -15.66
N ALA A 389 5.85 -7.85 -14.85
CA ALA A 389 6.02 -7.93 -13.39
C ALA A 389 5.12 -9.05 -12.83
N SER A 390 5.49 -9.54 -11.63
CA SER A 390 4.75 -10.58 -10.92
C SER A 390 3.25 -10.29 -10.82
N SER A 391 2.44 -11.28 -11.18
CA SER A 391 0.99 -11.28 -11.11
C SER A 391 0.46 -11.22 -9.68
N ASP A 392 1.28 -11.53 -8.67
CA ASP A 392 0.92 -11.44 -7.24
C ASP A 392 0.84 -10.00 -6.70
N LEU A 393 1.14 -9.01 -7.55
CA LEU A 393 1.06 -7.58 -7.24
C LEU A 393 1.98 -7.12 -6.10
N THR A 394 3.04 -7.88 -5.83
CA THR A 394 4.10 -7.47 -4.91
C THR A 394 5.27 -6.84 -5.65
N VAL A 395 6.08 -6.08 -4.92
CA VAL A 395 7.22 -5.32 -5.44
C VAL A 395 8.49 -5.83 -4.78
N PRO A 396 9.37 -6.54 -5.51
CA PRO A 396 10.66 -6.96 -4.97
C PRO A 396 11.66 -5.80 -4.91
N PRO A 397 12.73 -5.91 -4.10
CA PRO A 397 13.79 -4.91 -4.01
C PRO A 397 14.81 -5.07 -5.14
N LEU A 398 14.30 -5.18 -6.37
CA LEU A 398 15.05 -5.49 -7.60
C LEU A 398 14.60 -4.55 -8.73
N LEU A 399 15.47 -4.37 -9.72
CA LEU A 399 15.12 -3.62 -10.92
C LEU A 399 13.99 -4.33 -11.68
N THR A 400 12.83 -3.70 -11.78
CA THR A 400 11.71 -4.20 -12.59
C THR A 400 11.60 -3.41 -13.88
N ALA A 401 11.10 -4.03 -14.95
CA ALA A 401 10.77 -3.32 -16.18
C ALA A 401 9.86 -2.12 -15.89
N PRO A 402 10.05 -0.95 -16.52
CA PRO A 402 9.16 0.19 -16.32
C PRO A 402 7.77 -0.10 -16.91
N PRO A 403 6.69 0.49 -16.36
CA PRO A 403 5.39 0.45 -17.02
C PRO A 403 5.45 1.17 -18.37
N LEU A 404 4.86 0.57 -19.40
CA LEU A 404 4.79 1.09 -20.76
C LEU A 404 3.38 1.64 -21.06
N PRO A 405 3.25 2.86 -21.60
CA PRO A 405 1.96 3.44 -21.94
C PRO A 405 1.20 2.62 -22.99
N VAL A 406 -0.08 2.36 -22.73
CA VAL A 406 -1.00 1.69 -23.66
C VAL A 406 -2.00 2.69 -24.23
N THR A 407 -2.71 3.42 -23.36
CA THR A 407 -3.74 4.39 -23.77
C THR A 407 -3.78 5.61 -22.86
N PHE A 408 -4.29 6.72 -23.39
CA PHE A 408 -4.65 7.91 -22.63
C PHE A 408 -6.04 8.39 -23.06
N THR A 409 -6.94 8.67 -22.12
CA THR A 409 -8.28 9.21 -22.40
C THR A 409 -8.40 10.58 -21.76
N LEU A 410 -8.89 11.54 -22.54
CA LEU A 410 -9.20 12.89 -22.10
C LEU A 410 -10.72 13.09 -22.09
N GLY A 411 -11.23 13.51 -20.93
CA GLY A 411 -12.65 13.75 -20.68
C GLY A 411 -13.19 15.00 -21.38
N ALA A 412 -14.52 15.08 -21.44
CA ALA A 412 -15.21 16.11 -22.22
C ALA A 412 -14.91 17.54 -21.77
N THR A 413 -14.69 17.77 -20.46
CA THR A 413 -14.35 19.10 -19.94
C THR A 413 -13.02 19.62 -20.49
N ASP A 414 -11.99 18.78 -20.48
CA ASP A 414 -10.67 19.14 -20.97
C ASP A 414 -10.65 19.23 -22.51
N VAL A 415 -11.36 18.33 -23.20
CA VAL A 415 -11.53 18.41 -24.67
C VAL A 415 -12.23 19.70 -25.08
N ARG A 416 -13.25 20.16 -24.33
CA ARG A 416 -13.90 21.46 -24.58
C ARG A 416 -12.92 22.62 -24.36
N SER A 417 -12.13 22.60 -23.30
CA SER A 417 -11.14 23.65 -23.00
C SER A 417 -10.07 23.76 -24.09
N ILE A 418 -9.52 22.63 -24.53
CA ILE A 418 -8.49 22.57 -25.60
C ILE A 418 -9.10 22.88 -26.97
N GLY A 419 -10.33 22.41 -27.22
CA GLY A 419 -11.02 22.47 -28.49
C GLY A 419 -10.88 21.18 -29.29
N LEU A 420 -12.02 20.56 -29.60
CA LEU A 420 -12.13 19.25 -30.25
C LEU A 420 -11.33 19.13 -31.56
N ALA A 421 -11.40 20.15 -32.44
CA ALA A 421 -10.72 20.12 -33.74
C ALA A 421 -9.20 20.05 -33.60
N TYR A 422 -8.65 20.64 -32.54
CA TYR A 422 -7.22 20.59 -32.24
C TYR A 422 -6.84 19.28 -31.56
N ALA A 423 -7.56 18.91 -30.50
CA ALA A 423 -7.26 17.70 -29.74
C ALA A 423 -7.33 16.41 -30.58
N ARG A 424 -8.11 16.40 -31.68
CA ARG A 424 -8.17 15.28 -32.66
C ARG A 424 -6.98 15.18 -33.61
N ARG A 425 -6.13 16.20 -33.70
CA ARG A 425 -5.04 16.28 -34.70
C ARG A 425 -3.68 16.41 -34.02
N PRO A 426 -3.30 15.48 -33.11
CA PRO A 426 -1.95 15.50 -32.57
C PRO A 426 -0.93 15.32 -33.69
N PRO A 427 0.30 15.85 -33.55
CA PRO A 427 1.39 15.69 -34.50
C PRO A 427 2.01 14.28 -34.38
N LEU A 428 1.16 13.26 -34.44
CA LEU A 428 1.47 11.86 -34.19
C LEU A 428 0.70 11.01 -35.20
N ALA A 429 1.20 9.80 -35.50
CA ALA A 429 0.51 8.87 -36.39
C ALA A 429 -0.74 8.20 -35.77
N ILE A 430 -1.03 8.50 -34.49
CA ILE A 430 -2.18 7.97 -33.76
C ILE A 430 -3.47 8.66 -34.23
N LYS A 431 -4.54 7.88 -34.32
CA LYS A 431 -5.89 8.39 -34.60
C LYS A 431 -6.71 8.32 -33.31
N PRO A 432 -7.03 9.46 -32.68
CA PRO A 432 -7.85 9.45 -31.48
C PRO A 432 -9.26 8.97 -31.80
N VAL A 433 -9.82 8.11 -30.94
CA VAL A 433 -11.22 7.69 -30.99
C VAL A 433 -12.06 8.68 -30.19
N GLN A 434 -13.15 9.16 -30.79
CA GLN A 434 -14.08 10.02 -30.07
C GLN A 434 -15.02 9.16 -29.22
N LEU A 435 -15.08 9.47 -27.93
CA LEU A 435 -16.03 8.88 -26.98
C LEU A 435 -17.05 9.92 -26.54
N GLY A 436 -18.11 9.47 -25.86
CA GLY A 436 -19.17 10.32 -25.34
C GLY A 436 -20.08 10.93 -26.43
N THR A 437 -21.01 11.76 -25.98
CA THR A 437 -22.01 12.39 -26.86
C THR A 437 -21.41 13.49 -27.74
N ALA A 438 -22.12 13.89 -28.79
CA ALA A 438 -21.71 15.03 -29.62
C ALA A 438 -21.62 16.36 -28.85
N ALA A 439 -22.42 16.52 -27.78
CA ALA A 439 -22.42 17.73 -26.94
C ALA A 439 -21.29 17.74 -25.91
N ALA A 440 -20.80 16.56 -25.51
CA ALA A 440 -19.72 16.39 -24.54
C ALA A 440 -18.70 15.37 -25.05
N PRO A 441 -17.96 15.69 -26.13
CA PRO A 441 -17.04 14.73 -26.73
C PRO A 441 -15.78 14.56 -25.88
N SER A 442 -15.42 13.31 -25.63
CA SER A 442 -14.14 12.88 -25.04
C SER A 442 -13.24 12.28 -26.13
N LEU A 443 -11.94 12.14 -25.86
CA LEU A 443 -10.99 11.57 -26.82
C LEU A 443 -10.12 10.49 -26.18
N HIS A 444 -10.06 9.33 -26.82
CA HIS A 444 -9.22 8.20 -26.45
C HIS A 444 -8.05 8.08 -27.42
N TYR A 445 -6.84 8.02 -26.89
CA TYR A 445 -5.58 8.01 -27.64
C TYR A 445 -4.90 6.65 -27.44
N PRO A 446 -4.89 5.76 -28.45
CA PRO A 446 -4.09 4.53 -28.41
C PRO A 446 -2.61 4.90 -28.61
N LEU A 447 -1.79 4.64 -27.59
CA LEU A 447 -0.36 4.98 -27.56
C LEU A 447 0.53 3.80 -27.96
N GLY A 448 0.10 2.58 -27.64
CA GLY A 448 0.81 1.34 -27.92
C GLY A 448 0.09 0.12 -27.36
N ASP A 449 0.76 -1.02 -27.42
CA ASP A 449 0.29 -2.33 -26.91
C ASP A 449 1.05 -2.77 -25.65
N GLY A 450 1.88 -1.88 -25.08
CA GLY A 450 2.68 -2.18 -23.90
C GLY A 450 3.95 -2.99 -24.17
N THR A 451 4.42 -3.07 -25.43
CA THR A 451 5.66 -3.78 -25.79
C THR A 451 6.85 -2.88 -26.10
N SER A 452 6.62 -1.62 -26.50
CA SER A 452 7.66 -0.67 -26.92
C SER A 452 7.81 0.53 -26.00
N ALA A 453 9.06 0.89 -25.69
CA ALA A 453 9.41 2.10 -24.95
C ALA A 453 9.10 3.40 -25.70
N ASP A 454 8.95 3.36 -27.03
CA ASP A 454 8.61 4.54 -27.86
C ASP A 454 7.26 5.15 -27.49
N ALA A 455 6.38 4.37 -26.86
CA ALA A 455 5.11 4.85 -26.34
C ALA A 455 5.28 6.00 -25.32
N TRP A 456 6.40 6.06 -24.59
CA TRP A 456 6.73 7.19 -23.72
C TRP A 456 7.00 8.48 -24.50
N ALA A 457 7.72 8.41 -25.62
CA ALA A 457 7.97 9.56 -26.48
C ALA A 457 6.67 10.05 -27.13
N THR A 458 5.79 9.12 -27.54
CA THR A 458 4.44 9.40 -28.05
C THR A 458 3.60 10.13 -26.99
N LEU A 459 3.55 9.62 -25.76
CA LEU A 459 2.83 10.25 -24.65
C LEU A 459 3.37 11.65 -24.32
N ARG A 460 4.69 11.82 -24.25
CA ARG A 460 5.32 13.12 -23.99
C ARG A 460 4.94 14.14 -25.06
N THR A 461 5.07 13.76 -26.34
CA THR A 461 4.69 14.63 -27.47
C THR A 461 3.20 15.00 -27.44
N LEU A 462 2.32 14.02 -27.13
CA LEU A 462 0.89 14.25 -26.99
C LEU A 462 0.58 15.24 -25.86
N THR A 463 1.14 15.02 -24.68
CA THR A 463 0.89 15.86 -23.50
C THR A 463 1.44 17.28 -23.67
N GLU A 464 2.61 17.44 -24.29
CA GLU A 464 3.16 18.75 -24.67
C GLU A 464 2.24 19.49 -25.66
N TYR A 465 1.77 18.78 -26.69
CA TYR A 465 0.82 19.33 -27.68
C TYR A 465 -0.48 19.81 -27.02
N LEU A 466 -1.12 18.96 -26.21
CA LEU A 466 -2.37 19.30 -25.52
C LEU A 466 -2.20 20.50 -24.58
N LYS A 467 -1.10 20.55 -23.81
CA LYS A 467 -0.80 21.66 -22.89
C LYS A 467 -0.55 23.00 -23.59
N SER A 468 0.08 22.97 -24.77
CA SER A 468 0.44 24.21 -25.50
C SER A 468 -0.76 25.12 -25.79
N ARG A 469 -1.96 24.53 -25.92
CA ARG A 469 -3.20 25.27 -26.20
C ARG A 469 -3.92 25.70 -24.92
N THR A 470 -3.85 24.93 -23.84
CA THR A 470 -4.36 25.32 -22.53
C THR A 470 -3.66 26.58 -22.02
N SER A 471 -2.33 26.67 -22.18
CA SER A 471 -1.56 27.87 -21.80
C SER A 471 -1.89 29.09 -22.66
N ALA A 472 -2.20 28.91 -23.95
CA ALA A 472 -2.59 30.01 -24.84
C ALA A 472 -4.01 30.54 -24.55
N ALA A 473 -4.88 29.73 -23.96
CA ALA A 473 -6.22 30.14 -23.55
C ALA A 473 -6.24 30.89 -22.21
N GLY A 474 -5.29 30.65 -21.30
CA GLY A 474 -5.18 31.36 -20.02
C GLY A 474 -4.54 32.76 -20.08
N LEU A 475 -4.06 33.17 -21.26
CA LEU A 475 -3.45 34.48 -21.54
C LEU A 475 -4.41 35.45 -22.28
N ARG A 476 -5.70 35.10 -22.40
CA ARG A 476 -6.72 35.91 -23.08
C ARG A 476 -7.85 36.33 -22.16
#